data_AF-Q1L9N7-F1
#
_entry.id   AF-Q1L9N7-F1
#
_cell.length_a   1.000
_cell.length_b   1.000
_cell.length_c   1.000
_cell.angle_alpha   90.00
_cell.angle_beta   90.00
_cell.angle_gamma   90.00
#
_symmetry.space_group_name_H-M   'P 1'
#
loop_
_entity.id
_entity.type
_entity.pdbx_description
1 polymer ?
#
loop_
_entity_poly.entity_id
_entity_poly.type
_entity_poly.pdbx_seq_one_letter_code
_entity_poly.pdbx_strand_id
1 'polypeptide(L)'
;METTAVGWQLDFFGEAAAIVVPPPKVDPLPDPSLWSESVREQMIDALISLACDSRRGDNMPESLVDCADLLRDRIRNKSSLDLEDYSMTLGWIFGYWDGALPYTYVCAVCGVSPEVLQDVILNHARLKADLDEVRRQCCGSLL
;
A
#
# COMPACT_ATOMS: atom_id res chain seq x y z
N MET A 1 -34.95 25.73 21.19
CA MET A 1 -33.72 25.05 21.65
C MET A 1 -32.88 26.10 22.36
N GLU A 2 -32.75 26.00 23.67
CA GLU A 2 -31.98 26.95 24.49
C GLU A 2 -30.50 26.57 24.44
N THR A 3 -29.68 27.45 23.88
CA THR A 3 -28.22 27.32 23.86
C THR A 3 -27.65 27.88 25.14
N THR A 4 -27.32 27.01 26.09
CA THR A 4 -26.70 27.36 27.36
C THR A 4 -25.26 27.82 27.10
N ALA A 5 -25.01 29.13 27.20
CA ALA A 5 -23.66 29.69 27.10
C ALA A 5 -22.86 29.31 28.36
N VAL A 6 -21.76 28.58 28.18
CA VAL A 6 -20.93 28.06 29.29
C VAL A 6 -19.80 29.05 29.67
N GLY A 7 -19.58 30.09 28.87
CA GLY A 7 -18.61 31.14 29.15
C GLY A 7 -18.51 32.17 28.03
N TRP A 8 -17.90 33.31 28.35
CA TRP A 8 -17.65 34.41 27.44
C TRP A 8 -16.16 34.57 27.23
N GLN A 9 -15.73 34.62 25.97
CA GLN A 9 -14.35 34.95 25.62
C GLN A 9 -14.34 36.37 25.04
N LEU A 10 -13.37 37.18 25.47
CA LEU A 10 -13.07 38.44 24.79
C LEU A 10 -12.25 38.10 23.54
N ASP A 11 -12.79 38.44 22.37
CA ASP A 11 -12.05 38.34 21.12
C ASP A 11 -10.93 39.40 21.10
N PHE A 12 -9.94 39.23 20.23
CA PHE A 12 -8.72 40.05 20.15
C PHE A 12 -9.01 41.55 19.93
N PHE A 13 -10.21 41.89 19.46
CA PHE A 13 -10.71 43.25 19.24
C PHE A 13 -11.65 43.78 20.35
N GLY A 14 -11.83 43.02 21.45
CA GLY A 14 -12.55 43.47 22.65
C GLY A 14 -14.07 43.25 22.63
N GLU A 15 -14.62 42.57 21.62
CA GLU A 15 -16.04 42.18 21.59
C GLU A 15 -16.25 40.80 22.24
N ALA A 16 -17.36 40.66 22.99
CA ALA A 16 -17.68 39.44 23.73
C ALA A 16 -18.31 38.40 22.79
N ALA A 17 -17.60 37.29 22.56
CA ALA A 17 -18.10 36.16 21.78
C ALA A 17 -18.50 35.00 22.71
N ALA A 18 -19.69 34.43 22.47
CA ALA A 18 -20.18 33.27 23.21
C ALA A 18 -19.44 32.01 22.76
N ILE A 19 -18.84 31.28 23.71
CA ILE A 19 -18.19 30.00 23.42
C ILE A 19 -19.30 28.96 23.20
N VAL A 20 -19.53 28.60 21.94
CA VAL A 20 -20.46 27.52 21.57
C VAL A 20 -19.73 26.19 21.76
N VAL A 21 -20.24 25.33 22.64
CA VAL A 21 -19.70 23.98 22.83
C VAL A 21 -19.88 23.22 21.51
N PRO A 22 -18.79 22.75 20.86
CA PRO A 22 -18.93 21.91 19.68
C PRO A 22 -19.73 20.66 20.06
N PRO A 23 -20.62 20.17 19.17
CA PRO A 23 -21.38 18.96 19.47
C PRO A 23 -20.40 17.83 19.83
N PRO A 24 -20.77 16.95 20.78
CA PRO A 24 -19.89 15.88 21.24
C PRO A 24 -19.37 15.10 20.04
N LYS A 25 -18.05 14.89 19.99
CA LYS A 25 -17.41 14.02 18.99
C LYS A 25 -18.19 12.71 18.96
N VAL A 26 -18.68 12.36 17.77
CA VAL A 26 -19.29 11.06 17.49
C VAL A 26 -18.32 9.99 18.00
N ASP A 27 -18.85 9.03 18.75
CA ASP A 27 -18.05 7.98 19.39
C ASP A 27 -17.03 7.40 18.39
N PRO A 28 -15.79 7.12 18.83
CA PRO A 28 -14.85 6.39 18.01
C PRO A 28 -15.52 5.10 17.55
N LEU A 29 -15.35 4.78 16.26
CA LEU A 29 -15.80 3.50 15.71
C LEU A 29 -15.52 2.38 16.73
N PRO A 30 -16.47 1.45 16.97
CA PRO A 30 -16.25 0.36 17.90
C PRO A 30 -14.97 -0.40 17.54
N ASP A 31 -14.40 -1.12 18.49
CA ASP A 31 -13.19 -1.92 18.24
C ASP A 31 -13.35 -2.77 16.95
N PRO A 32 -12.37 -2.80 16.03
CA PRO A 32 -12.47 -3.55 14.77
C PRO A 32 -12.85 -5.03 14.93
N SER A 33 -12.54 -5.61 16.08
CA SER A 33 -12.94 -6.97 16.46
C SER A 33 -14.45 -7.14 16.65
N LEU A 34 -15.18 -6.05 16.90
CA LEU A 34 -16.64 -6.02 17.11
C LEU A 34 -17.42 -5.61 15.86
N TRP A 35 -16.74 -5.35 14.73
CA TRP A 35 -17.41 -4.99 13.48
C TRP A 35 -18.15 -6.19 12.88
N SER A 36 -19.37 -5.95 12.41
CA SER A 36 -20.03 -6.89 11.51
C SER A 36 -19.24 -7.02 10.22
N GLU A 37 -19.35 -8.18 9.56
CA GLU A 37 -18.62 -8.45 8.30
C GLU A 37 -18.87 -7.37 7.24
N SER A 38 -20.11 -6.92 7.10
CA SER A 38 -20.47 -5.85 6.17
C SER A 38 -19.79 -4.51 6.47
N VAL A 39 -19.63 -4.16 7.74
CA VAL A 39 -18.96 -2.90 8.16
C VAL A 39 -17.45 -3.03 7.96
N ARG A 40 -16.90 -4.21 8.20
CA ARG A 40 -15.48 -4.50 7.95
C ARG A 40 -15.15 -4.41 6.47
N GLU A 41 -15.96 -5.02 5.61
CA GLU A 41 -15.82 -4.92 4.15
C GLU A 41 -15.91 -3.48 3.67
N GLN A 42 -16.93 -2.73 4.13
CA GLN A 42 -17.06 -1.31 3.80
C GLN A 42 -15.87 -0.46 4.27
N MET A 43 -15.29 -0.78 5.43
CA MET A 43 -14.11 -0.07 5.92
C MET A 43 -12.84 -0.44 5.14
N ILE A 44 -12.70 -1.70 4.73
CA ILE A 44 -11.62 -2.13 3.83
C ILE A 44 -11.74 -1.39 2.50
N ASP A 45 -12.94 -1.33 1.91
CA ASP A 45 -13.20 -0.61 0.67
C ASP A 45 -12.94 0.90 0.82
N ALA A 46 -13.30 1.49 1.96
CA ALA A 46 -13.01 2.90 2.26
C ALA A 46 -11.51 3.16 2.43
N LEU A 47 -10.75 2.24 3.06
CA LEU A 47 -9.30 2.34 3.19
C LEU A 47 -8.60 2.17 1.84
N ILE A 48 -9.06 1.25 1.01
CA ILE A 48 -8.58 1.08 -0.37
C ILE A 48 -8.88 2.34 -1.18
N SER A 49 -10.10 2.89 -1.05
CA SER A 49 -10.50 4.13 -1.73
C SER A 49 -9.68 5.32 -1.25
N LEU A 50 -9.39 5.43 0.04
CA LEU A 50 -8.55 6.48 0.62
C LEU A 50 -7.08 6.37 0.17
N ALA A 51 -6.55 5.15 0.09
CA ALA A 51 -5.23 4.90 -0.48
C ALA A 51 -5.20 5.26 -1.97
N CYS A 52 -6.26 4.93 -2.70
CA CYS A 52 -6.44 5.27 -4.11
C CYS A 52 -6.65 6.78 -4.37
N ASP A 53 -7.34 7.51 -3.50
CA ASP A 53 -7.59 8.96 -3.67
C ASP A 53 -6.38 9.82 -3.31
N SER A 54 -5.33 9.21 -2.74
CA SER A 54 -4.03 9.86 -2.56
C SER A 54 -3.28 10.13 -3.88
N ARG A 55 -3.92 9.86 -5.03
CA ARG A 55 -3.54 10.13 -6.44
C ARG A 55 -3.25 11.61 -6.75
N ARG A 56 -2.32 12.24 -6.03
CA ARG A 56 -1.32 13.11 -6.67
C ARG A 56 -0.11 12.23 -6.92
N GLY A 57 0.28 12.14 -8.19
CA GLY A 57 1.24 11.16 -8.72
C GLY A 57 2.69 11.33 -8.29
N ASP A 58 2.95 11.46 -7.00
CA ASP A 58 4.30 11.57 -6.41
C ASP A 58 4.70 10.35 -5.55
N ASN A 59 3.76 9.47 -5.18
CA ASN A 59 4.07 8.34 -4.29
C ASN A 59 4.00 7.00 -5.03
N MET A 60 5.02 6.69 -5.82
CA MET A 60 5.30 5.28 -6.12
C MET A 60 5.51 4.57 -4.76
N PRO A 61 4.83 3.45 -4.48
CA PRO A 61 5.01 2.72 -3.23
C PRO A 61 6.47 2.30 -3.09
N GLU A 62 7.03 2.50 -1.90
CA GLU A 62 8.43 2.14 -1.61
C GLU A 62 8.73 0.70 -2.00
N SER A 63 7.80 -0.23 -1.76
CA SER A 63 7.93 -1.63 -2.17
C SER A 63 8.09 -1.83 -3.69
N LEU A 64 7.42 -1.04 -4.53
CA LEU A 64 7.59 -1.12 -5.99
C LEU A 64 8.86 -0.41 -6.45
N VAL A 65 9.29 0.65 -5.75
CA VAL A 65 10.59 1.30 -5.98
C VAL A 65 11.73 0.33 -5.65
N ASP A 66 11.66 -0.35 -4.51
CA ASP A 66 12.63 -1.34 -4.05
C ASP A 66 12.73 -2.50 -5.05
N CYS A 67 11.59 -2.99 -5.55
CA CYS A 67 11.58 -3.98 -6.63
C CYS A 67 12.32 -3.45 -7.86
N ALA A 68 12.03 -2.23 -8.30
CA ALA A 68 12.69 -1.63 -9.45
C ALA A 68 14.20 -1.41 -9.23
N ASP A 69 14.62 -1.12 -7.99
CA ASP A 69 16.02 -0.98 -7.62
C ASP A 69 16.76 -2.31 -7.62
N LEU A 70 16.15 -3.39 -7.11
CA LEU A 70 16.71 -4.74 -7.21
C LEU A 70 16.90 -5.17 -8.67
N LEU A 71 15.90 -4.94 -9.53
CA LEU A 71 16.01 -5.21 -10.97
C LEU A 71 17.14 -4.38 -11.61
N ARG A 72 17.23 -3.09 -11.26
CA ARG A 72 18.26 -2.18 -11.78
C ARG A 72 19.66 -2.60 -11.35
N ASP A 73 19.82 -3.02 -10.11
CA ASP A 73 21.09 -3.46 -9.56
C ASP A 73 21.55 -4.78 -10.19
N ARG A 74 20.61 -5.67 -10.49
CA ARG A 74 20.87 -6.89 -11.27
C ARG A 74 21.28 -6.59 -12.71
N ILE A 75 20.58 -5.67 -13.39
CA ILE A 75 20.92 -5.22 -14.74
C ILE A 75 22.34 -4.64 -14.76
N ARG A 76 22.68 -3.81 -13.77
CA ARG A 76 24.01 -3.19 -13.62
C ARG A 76 25.09 -4.14 -13.11
N ASN A 77 24.74 -5.39 -12.82
CA ASN A 77 25.65 -6.41 -12.30
C ASN A 77 26.37 -5.97 -11.01
N LYS A 78 25.67 -5.26 -10.12
CA LYS A 78 26.25 -4.88 -8.83
C LYS A 78 26.53 -6.11 -7.99
N SER A 79 27.71 -6.18 -7.40
CA SER A 79 28.14 -7.30 -6.55
C SER A 79 27.54 -7.30 -5.15
N SER A 80 26.90 -6.21 -4.74
CA SER A 80 26.22 -6.05 -3.45
C SER A 80 24.76 -6.52 -3.47
N LEU A 81 24.28 -7.03 -4.60
CA LEU A 81 22.90 -7.50 -4.72
C LEU A 81 22.73 -8.79 -3.94
N ASP A 82 21.78 -8.80 -3.02
CA ASP A 82 21.33 -10.05 -2.40
C ASP A 82 20.53 -10.87 -3.43
N LEU A 83 21.08 -12.02 -3.80
CA LEU A 83 20.49 -12.89 -4.80
C LEU A 83 19.28 -13.67 -4.25
N GLU A 84 19.21 -13.89 -2.94
CA GLU A 84 18.09 -14.56 -2.30
C GLU A 84 16.87 -13.65 -2.32
N ASP A 85 17.01 -12.41 -1.82
CA ASP A 85 15.95 -11.40 -1.84
C ASP A 85 15.52 -11.04 -3.27
N TYR A 86 16.47 -10.93 -4.20
CA TYR A 86 16.16 -10.72 -5.61
C TYR A 86 15.34 -11.87 -6.20
N SER A 87 15.75 -13.11 -5.92
CA SER A 87 15.01 -14.29 -6.38
C SER A 87 13.61 -14.27 -5.80
N MET A 88 13.47 -14.08 -4.47
CA MET A 88 12.21 -13.89 -3.72
C MET A 88 11.34 -12.74 -4.26
N THR A 89 11.94 -11.73 -4.87
CA THR A 89 11.17 -10.66 -5.51
C THR A 89 10.60 -11.10 -6.86
N LEU A 90 11.39 -11.82 -7.68
CA LEU A 90 10.96 -12.25 -9.02
C LEU A 90 9.74 -13.18 -8.98
N GLY A 91 9.79 -14.24 -8.20
CA GLY A 91 8.66 -15.15 -8.05
C GLY A 91 7.46 -14.50 -7.36
N TRP A 92 7.62 -13.40 -6.61
CA TRP A 92 6.48 -12.73 -5.97
C TRP A 92 5.72 -11.94 -7.01
N ILE A 93 6.46 -11.22 -7.85
CA ILE A 93 5.94 -10.48 -9.01
C ILE A 93 5.17 -11.42 -9.97
N PHE A 94 5.64 -12.66 -10.14
CA PHE A 94 5.01 -13.67 -11.01
C PHE A 94 4.04 -14.62 -10.29
N GLY A 95 3.82 -14.46 -8.98
CA GLY A 95 2.91 -15.30 -8.20
C GLY A 95 3.34 -16.76 -8.04
N TYR A 96 4.64 -17.06 -8.11
CA TYR A 96 5.18 -18.37 -7.77
C TYR A 96 5.25 -18.63 -6.26
N TRP A 97 5.24 -17.56 -5.47
CA TRP A 97 5.01 -17.62 -4.03
C TRP A 97 4.11 -16.47 -3.57
N ASP A 98 3.40 -16.74 -2.49
CA ASP A 98 2.60 -15.75 -1.82
C ASP A 98 3.47 -15.00 -0.80
N GLY A 99 3.67 -13.70 -1.03
CA GLY A 99 4.23 -12.81 -0.02
C GLY A 99 3.20 -12.51 1.08
N ALA A 100 3.49 -11.56 1.97
CA ALA A 100 2.52 -11.10 2.95
C ALA A 100 1.22 -10.56 2.29
N LEU A 101 1.35 -10.02 1.08
CA LEU A 101 0.24 -9.66 0.19
C LEU A 101 0.58 -10.09 -1.25
N PRO A 102 -0.39 -10.53 -2.07
CA PRO A 102 -0.16 -10.82 -3.48
C PRO A 102 0.31 -9.58 -4.25
N TYR A 103 1.24 -9.75 -5.18
CA TYR A 103 1.76 -8.65 -6.01
C TYR A 103 0.64 -7.90 -6.76
N THR A 104 -0.31 -8.64 -7.33
CA THR A 104 -1.48 -8.07 -8.02
C THR A 104 -2.33 -7.19 -7.11
N TYR A 105 -2.45 -7.54 -5.83
CA TYR A 105 -3.18 -6.74 -4.85
C TYR A 105 -2.44 -5.44 -4.54
N VAL A 106 -1.12 -5.51 -4.32
CA VAL A 106 -0.28 -4.31 -4.12
C VAL A 106 -0.40 -3.37 -5.32
N CYS A 107 -0.29 -3.90 -6.54
CA CYS A 107 -0.48 -3.12 -7.76
C CYS A 107 -1.86 -2.46 -7.85
N ALA A 108 -2.93 -3.21 -7.54
CA ALA A 108 -4.30 -2.70 -7.59
C ALA A 108 -4.54 -1.55 -6.61
N VAL A 109 -4.08 -1.68 -5.35
CA VAL A 109 -4.17 -0.63 -4.33
C VAL A 109 -3.42 0.64 -4.75
N CYS A 110 -2.30 0.48 -5.46
CA CYS A 110 -1.45 1.58 -5.88
C CYS A 110 -1.82 2.16 -7.27
N GLY A 111 -2.82 1.60 -7.95
CA GLY A 111 -3.23 2.03 -9.28
C GLY A 111 -2.16 1.79 -10.36
N VAL A 112 -1.25 0.85 -10.14
CA VAL A 112 -0.19 0.47 -11.08
C VAL A 112 -0.61 -0.83 -11.76
N SER A 113 -0.40 -0.96 -13.09
CA SER A 113 -0.63 -2.25 -13.75
C SER A 113 0.45 -3.24 -13.30
N PRO A 114 0.08 -4.46 -12.85
CA PRO A 114 1.05 -5.50 -12.51
C PRO A 114 1.91 -5.93 -13.71
N GLU A 115 1.43 -5.69 -14.93
CA GLU A 115 2.15 -6.00 -16.17
C GLU A 115 3.42 -5.17 -16.32
N VAL A 116 3.52 -3.99 -15.70
CA VAL A 116 4.65 -3.07 -15.91
C VAL A 116 5.99 -3.69 -15.52
N LEU A 117 6.12 -4.26 -14.32
CA LEU A 117 7.37 -4.90 -13.91
C LEU A 117 7.54 -6.28 -14.57
N GLN A 118 6.44 -7.01 -14.78
CA GLN A 118 6.47 -8.30 -15.47
C GLN A 118 7.03 -8.15 -16.89
N ASP A 119 6.58 -7.14 -17.63
CA ASP A 119 7.06 -6.82 -18.97
C ASP A 119 8.53 -6.43 -18.96
N VAL A 120 8.99 -5.62 -18.00
CA VAL A 120 10.41 -5.27 -17.88
C VAL A 120 11.27 -6.53 -17.68
N ILE A 121 10.82 -7.46 -16.84
CA ILE A 121 11.53 -8.71 -16.58
C ILE A 121 11.55 -9.60 -17.83
N LEU A 122 10.41 -9.77 -18.51
CA LEU A 122 10.29 -10.63 -19.70
C LEU A 122 11.04 -10.08 -20.91
N ASN A 123 11.13 -8.76 -21.05
CA ASN A 123 11.81 -8.10 -22.17
C ASN A 123 13.32 -7.94 -21.95
N HIS A 124 13.85 -8.16 -20.75
CA HIS A 124 15.28 -8.09 -20.47
C HIS A 124 15.92 -9.48 -20.37
N ALA A 125 16.76 -9.85 -21.35
CA ALA A 125 17.30 -11.21 -21.49
C ALA A 125 17.90 -11.82 -20.21
N ARG A 126 18.63 -11.01 -19.42
CA ARG A 126 19.21 -11.45 -18.14
C ARG A 126 18.15 -11.71 -17.08
N LEU A 127 17.18 -10.80 -16.93
CA LEU A 127 16.14 -10.92 -15.91
C LEU A 127 15.22 -12.10 -16.22
N LYS A 128 14.90 -12.28 -17.51
CA LYS A 128 14.16 -13.45 -18.00
C LYS A 128 14.88 -14.77 -17.69
N ALA A 129 16.19 -14.85 -17.93
CA ALA A 129 16.96 -16.04 -17.61
C ALA A 129 16.97 -16.35 -16.11
N ASP A 130 17.06 -15.32 -15.26
CA ASP A 130 16.95 -15.47 -13.81
C ASP A 130 15.54 -15.94 -13.40
N LEU A 131 14.49 -15.38 -14.01
CA LEU A 131 13.11 -15.80 -13.79
C LEU A 131 12.89 -17.28 -14.17
N ASP A 132 13.48 -17.74 -15.27
CA ASP A 132 13.41 -19.14 -15.69
C ASP A 132 14.11 -20.09 -14.70
N GLU A 133 15.17 -19.63 -14.03
CA GLU A 133 15.79 -20.36 -12.91
C GLU A 133 14.85 -20.42 -11.70
N VAL A 134 14.29 -19.28 -11.28
CA VAL A 134 13.32 -19.23 -10.17
C VAL A 134 12.12 -20.15 -10.45
N ARG A 135 11.57 -20.10 -11.67
CA ARG A 135 10.48 -20.98 -12.09
C ARG A 135 10.86 -22.46 -11.99
N ARG A 136 12.09 -22.83 -12.37
CA ARG A 136 12.57 -24.22 -12.24
C ARG A 136 12.67 -24.65 -10.78
N GLN A 137 13.06 -23.77 -9.87
CA GLN A 137 13.12 -24.08 -8.45
C GLN A 137 11.72 -24.29 -7.86
N CYS A 138 10.76 -23.44 -8.24
CA CYS A 138 9.37 -23.56 -7.78
C CYS A 138 8.63 -24.78 -8.36
N CYS A 139 8.84 -25.09 -9.65
CA CYS A 139 8.18 -26.23 -10.31
C CYS A 139 8.96 -27.56 -10.21
N GLY A 140 10.21 -27.52 -9.73
CA GLY A 140 11.06 -28.70 -9.52
C GLY A 140 10.95 -29.31 -8.13
N SER A 141 10.20 -28.67 -7.21
CA SER A 141 9.84 -29.23 -5.92
C SER A 141 8.72 -30.25 -6.09
N LEU A 142 9.08 -31.44 -6.59
CA LEU A 142 8.28 -32.64 -6.37
C LEU A 142 8.41 -33.01 -4.89
N LEU A 143 7.42 -32.61 -4.09
CA LEU A 143 7.10 -33.27 -2.83
C LEU A 143 6.89 -34.77 -3.06
#